data_AF-A0A6P8NTL9-F1
#
_entry.id   AF-A0A6P8NTL9-F1
#
_cell.length_a   1.000
_cell.length_b   1.000
_cell.length_c   1.000
_cell.angle_alpha   90.00
_cell.angle_beta   90.00
_cell.angle_gamma   90.00
#
_symmetry.space_group_name_H-M   'P 1'
#
loop_
_entity.id
_entity.type
_entity.pdbx_description
1 polymer ?
#
loop_
_entity_poly.entity_id
_entity_poly.type
_entity_poly.pdbx_seq_one_letter_code
_entity_poly.pdbx_strand_id
1 'polypeptide(L)'
;MTCIVTSVPFVLAVGTPWLIPESARWLVSQGQIDRAIKILGKFERINGTKVPDDIYRRFRETCARICKEEEADKTYSVLDLFRTPRLRNITILFIVIWMAISLVFDGHVRNVDNLGLDVFVTFTIAAATELPADTFLTLVLDRWGRRWLACGSLVISGIFSIWASAVSNSSYISFLYIHPSILLINLLNNLSR
;
A
#
# COMPACT_ATOMS: atom_id res chain seq x y z
N MET A 1 5.48 14.65 27.94
CA MET A 1 6.59 14.44 26.98
C MET A 1 6.15 13.61 25.76
N THR A 2 5.31 12.58 25.94
CA THR A 2 4.74 11.76 24.85
C THR A 2 3.84 12.53 23.87
N CYS A 3 3.05 13.50 24.33
CA CYS A 3 2.17 14.31 23.47
C CYS A 3 2.92 15.16 22.44
N ILE A 4 4.15 15.60 22.77
CA ILE A 4 4.97 16.38 21.83
C ILE A 4 5.45 15.44 20.71
N VAL A 5 5.98 14.27 21.06
CA VAL A 5 6.46 13.27 20.10
C VAL A 5 5.35 12.80 19.15
N THR A 6 4.13 12.57 19.64
CA THR A 6 3.00 12.16 18.80
C THR A 6 2.43 13.28 17.93
N SER A 7 2.65 14.55 18.30
CA SER A 7 2.19 15.72 17.53
C SER A 7 3.13 16.10 16.37
N VAL A 8 4.41 15.71 16.43
CA VAL A 8 5.43 16.04 15.42
C VAL A 8 5.03 15.63 13.98
N PRO A 9 4.49 14.42 13.72
CA PRO A 9 4.05 14.03 12.38
C PRO A 9 2.91 14.90 11.86
N PHE A 10 2.00 15.34 12.73
CA PHE A 10 0.89 16.23 12.34
C PHE A 10 1.38 17.63 11.98
N VAL A 11 2.34 18.17 12.74
CA VAL A 11 2.95 19.47 12.42
C VAL A 11 3.71 19.40 11.09
N LEU A 12 4.44 18.31 10.85
CA LEU A 12 5.08 18.07 9.54
C LEU A 12 4.05 17.96 8.42
N ALA A 13 2.96 17.23 8.63
CA ALA A 13 1.87 17.10 7.66
C ALA A 13 1.28 18.46 7.25
N VAL A 14 1.06 19.37 8.22
CA VAL A 14 0.57 20.73 7.96
C VAL A 14 1.60 21.58 7.19
N GLY A 15 2.89 21.33 7.39
CA GLY A 15 3.97 21.99 6.64
C GLY A 15 4.22 21.43 5.23
N THR A 16 3.73 20.22 4.92
CA THR A 16 3.97 19.58 3.60
C THR A 16 3.52 20.40 2.38
N PRO A 17 2.41 21.17 2.38
CA PRO A 17 1.99 21.94 1.21
C PRO A 17 2.97 23.03 0.82
N TRP A 18 3.85 23.48 1.74
CA TRP A 18 4.84 24.50 1.46
C TRP A 18 6.14 23.92 0.91
N LEU A 19 6.43 22.64 1.21
CA LEU A 19 7.67 21.98 0.82
C LEU A 19 7.52 21.18 -0.49
N ILE A 20 6.35 20.57 -0.72
CA ILE A 20 6.11 19.64 -1.82
C ILE A 20 5.33 20.35 -2.92
N PRO A 21 5.82 20.36 -4.18
CA PRO A 21 5.05 20.91 -5.29
C PRO A 21 3.75 20.12 -5.48
N GLU A 22 2.67 20.82 -5.83
CA GLU A 22 1.41 20.17 -6.16
C GLU A 22 1.57 19.14 -7.29
N SER A 23 0.72 18.10 -7.27
CA SER A 23 0.83 17.04 -8.27
C SER A 23 0.55 17.59 -9.68
N ALA A 24 1.44 17.30 -10.62
CA ALA A 24 1.29 17.74 -12.01
C ALA A 24 -0.03 17.24 -12.64
N ARG A 25 -0.49 16.04 -12.27
CA ARG A 25 -1.76 15.47 -12.72
C ARG A 25 -2.97 16.28 -12.26
N TRP A 26 -2.97 16.75 -11.02
CA TRP A 26 -4.05 17.60 -10.50
C TRP A 26 -4.09 18.95 -11.21
N LEU A 27 -2.92 19.59 -11.41
CA LEU A 27 -2.83 20.84 -12.15
C LEU A 27 -3.37 20.71 -13.58
N VAL A 28 -3.12 19.58 -14.26
CA VAL A 28 -3.72 19.30 -15.56
C VAL A 28 -5.24 19.20 -15.48
N SER A 29 -5.80 18.46 -14.52
CA SER A 29 -7.27 18.37 -14.37
C SER A 29 -7.95 19.70 -14.01
N GLN A 30 -7.21 20.66 -13.46
CA GLN A 30 -7.70 22.02 -13.17
C GLN A 30 -7.48 23.00 -14.34
N GLY A 31 -7.02 22.52 -15.50
CA GLY A 31 -6.71 23.34 -16.68
C GLY A 31 -5.42 24.16 -16.56
N GLN A 32 -4.65 24.03 -15.48
CA GLN A 32 -3.40 24.78 -15.23
C GLN A 32 -2.17 24.09 -15.85
N ILE A 33 -2.22 23.83 -17.16
CA ILE A 33 -1.23 23.01 -17.88
C ILE A 33 0.17 23.66 -17.82
N ASP A 34 0.27 24.98 -17.89
CA ASP A 34 1.57 25.69 -17.86
C ASP A 34 2.30 25.52 -16.52
N ARG A 35 1.57 25.47 -15.40
CA ARG A 35 2.17 25.19 -14.09
C ARG A 35 2.65 23.74 -14.00
N ALA A 36 1.89 22.80 -14.55
CA ALA A 36 2.30 21.40 -14.61
C ALA A 36 3.60 21.22 -15.41
N ILE A 37 3.72 21.86 -16.59
CA ILE A 37 4.95 21.83 -17.41
C ILE A 37 6.14 22.44 -16.66
N LYS A 38 5.94 23.55 -15.93
CA LYS A 38 6.99 24.17 -15.11
C LYS A 38 7.51 23.23 -14.02
N ILE A 39 6.62 22.45 -13.40
CA ILE A 39 6.99 21.45 -12.39
C ILE A 39 7.74 20.29 -13.04
N LEU A 40 7.25 19.77 -14.18
CA LEU A 40 7.96 18.74 -14.94
C LEU A 40 9.36 19.19 -15.35
N GLY A 41 9.53 20.43 -15.82
CA GLY A 41 10.84 20.98 -16.17
C GLY A 41 11.79 21.16 -14.97
N LYS A 42 11.26 21.34 -13.75
CA LYS A 42 12.09 21.28 -12.53
C LYS A 42 12.57 19.86 -12.27
N PHE A 43 11.68 18.86 -12.38
CA PHE A 43 12.06 17.45 -12.21
C PHE A 43 13.01 16.96 -13.30
N GLU A 44 12.86 17.45 -14.52
CA GLU A 44 13.78 17.21 -15.63
C GLU A 44 15.21 17.64 -15.26
N ARG A 45 15.37 18.86 -14.73
CA ARG A 45 16.66 19.39 -14.27
C ARG A 45 17.24 18.58 -13.11
N ILE A 46 16.40 18.16 -12.17
CA ILE A 46 16.82 17.35 -11.01
C ILE A 46 17.27 15.95 -11.45
N ASN A 47 16.56 15.33 -12.40
CA ASN A 47 16.85 13.99 -12.91
C ASN A 47 17.93 13.98 -14.00
N GLY A 48 18.43 15.14 -14.44
CA GLY A 48 19.47 15.27 -15.48
C GLY A 48 19.08 14.72 -16.85
N THR A 49 17.80 14.41 -17.07
CA THR A 49 17.28 13.89 -18.34
C THR A 49 16.85 15.08 -19.17
N LYS A 50 17.15 15.15 -20.48
CA LYS A 50 16.60 16.20 -21.35
C LYS A 50 15.38 15.68 -22.10
N VAL A 51 14.22 16.29 -21.86
CA VAL A 51 12.98 15.97 -22.57
C VAL A 51 12.88 16.91 -23.78
N PRO A 52 12.73 16.39 -25.01
CA PRO A 52 12.58 17.23 -26.20
C PRO A 52 11.37 18.17 -26.10
N ASP A 53 11.51 19.41 -26.57
CA ASP A 53 10.44 20.41 -26.56
C ASP A 53 9.19 19.97 -27.34
N ASP A 54 9.35 19.09 -28.35
CA ASP A 54 8.22 18.51 -29.09
C ASP A 54 7.30 17.66 -28.19
N ILE A 55 7.85 17.00 -27.17
CA ILE A 55 7.06 16.21 -26.21
C ILE A 55 6.22 17.14 -25.33
N TYR A 56 6.80 18.25 -24.86
CA TYR A 56 6.05 19.25 -24.08
C TYR A 56 4.92 19.88 -24.89
N ARG A 57 5.16 20.14 -26.19
CA ARG A 57 4.13 20.64 -27.09
C ARG A 57 2.98 19.64 -27.27
N ARG A 58 3.30 18.38 -27.60
CA ARG A 58 2.29 17.31 -27.73
C ARG A 58 1.52 17.07 -26.42
N PHE A 59 2.22 17.12 -25.29
CA PHE A 59 1.61 16.99 -23.97
C PHE A 59 0.60 18.12 -23.72
N ARG A 60 0.98 19.37 -24.04
CA ARG A 60 0.11 20.54 -23.91
C ARG A 60 -1.14 20.42 -24.77
N GLU A 61 -0.99 20.03 -26.03
CA GLU A 61 -2.10 19.83 -26.96
C GLU A 61 -3.06 18.73 -26.49
N THR A 62 -2.51 17.61 -26.03
CA THR A 62 -3.30 16.47 -25.52
C THR A 62 -4.07 16.87 -24.26
N CYS A 63 -3.41 17.51 -23.31
CA CYS A 63 -4.05 17.97 -22.07
C CYS A 63 -5.13 19.02 -22.34
N ALA A 64 -4.87 19.96 -23.25
CA ALA A 64 -5.84 20.98 -23.61
C ALA A 64 -7.08 20.39 -24.29
N ARG A 65 -6.93 19.33 -25.09
CA ARG A 65 -8.06 18.59 -25.67
C ARG A 65 -8.88 17.88 -24.59
N ILE A 66 -8.21 17.17 -23.67
CA ILE A 66 -8.88 16.46 -22.56
C ILE A 66 -9.64 17.45 -21.67
N CYS A 67 -9.03 18.57 -21.30
CA CYS A 67 -9.69 19.60 -20.50
C CYS A 67 -10.93 20.16 -21.19
N LYS A 68 -10.89 20.38 -22.52
CA LYS A 68 -12.05 20.84 -23.29
C LYS A 68 -13.17 19.79 -23.34
N GLU A 69 -12.83 18.51 -23.46
CA GLU A 69 -13.79 17.42 -23.41
C GLU A 69 -14.42 17.28 -22.00
N GLU A 70 -13.62 17.42 -20.93
CA GLU A 70 -14.11 17.40 -19.54
C GLU A 70 -14.94 18.64 -19.18
N GLU A 71 -14.60 19.82 -19.71
CA GLU A 71 -15.40 21.04 -19.48
C GLU A 71 -16.82 20.94 -20.06
N ALA A 72 -17.02 20.11 -21.10
CA ALA A 72 -18.34 19.84 -21.66
C ALA A 72 -19.18 18.91 -20.76
N ASP A 73 -18.56 18.13 -19.89
CA ASP A 73 -19.18 17.13 -19.01
C ASP A 73 -18.99 17.49 -17.52
N LYS A 74 -19.23 18.77 -17.20
CA LYS A 74 -18.87 19.42 -15.91
C LYS A 74 -19.52 18.84 -14.64
N THR A 75 -20.38 17.83 -14.75
CA THR A 75 -21.10 17.28 -13.58
C THR A 75 -20.83 15.79 -13.44
N TYR A 76 -19.69 15.46 -12.84
CA TYR A 76 -19.41 14.09 -12.42
C TYR A 76 -20.15 13.78 -11.13
N SER A 77 -21.04 12.79 -11.18
CA SER A 77 -21.65 12.19 -10.00
C SER A 77 -20.95 10.87 -9.66
N VAL A 78 -21.04 10.44 -8.39
CA VAL A 78 -20.57 9.10 -7.98
C VAL A 78 -21.27 7.99 -8.79
N LEU A 79 -22.48 8.27 -9.29
CA LEU A 79 -23.22 7.36 -10.17
C LEU A 79 -22.57 7.17 -11.55
N ASP A 80 -21.79 8.15 -12.05
CA ASP A 80 -21.09 8.01 -13.34
C ASP A 80 -19.99 6.95 -13.30
N LEU A 81 -19.51 6.60 -12.10
CA LEU A 81 -18.58 5.50 -11.90
C LEU A 81 -19.15 4.15 -12.38
N PHE A 82 -20.48 4.01 -12.38
CA PHE A 82 -21.20 2.81 -12.82
C PHE A 82 -21.72 2.92 -14.27
N ARG A 83 -21.59 4.08 -14.91
CA ARG A 83 -22.15 4.38 -16.23
C ARG A 83 -21.40 3.66 -17.35
N THR A 84 -20.07 3.66 -17.30
CA THR A 84 -19.24 2.96 -18.29
C THR A 84 -18.95 1.52 -17.84
N PRO A 85 -19.18 0.48 -18.68
CA PRO A 85 -19.07 -0.92 -18.27
C PRO A 85 -17.66 -1.31 -17.78
N ARG A 86 -16.62 -0.72 -18.38
CA ARG A 86 -15.23 -0.92 -17.94
C ARG A 86 -14.97 -0.37 -16.54
N LEU A 87 -15.43 0.86 -16.28
CA LEU A 87 -15.24 1.55 -15.01
C LEU A 87 -16.03 0.85 -13.90
N ARG A 88 -17.28 0.47 -14.19
CA ARG A 88 -18.14 -0.32 -13.31
C ARG A 88 -17.45 -1.60 -12.84
N ASN A 89 -16.88 -2.39 -13.76
CA ASN A 89 -16.23 -3.65 -13.40
C ASN A 89 -15.00 -3.43 -12.52
N ILE A 90 -14.23 -2.37 -12.77
CA ILE A 90 -13.06 -2.01 -11.94
C ILE A 90 -13.50 -1.61 -10.54
N THR A 91 -14.54 -0.79 -10.43
CA THR A 91 -15.09 -0.33 -9.15
C THR A 91 -15.66 -1.49 -8.34
N ILE A 92 -16.48 -2.34 -8.94
CA ILE A 92 -17.05 -3.52 -8.25
C ILE A 92 -15.92 -4.43 -7.77
N LEU A 93 -14.92 -4.69 -8.61
CA LEU A 93 -13.77 -5.50 -8.23
C LEU A 93 -13.01 -4.89 -7.05
N PHE A 94 -12.80 -3.56 -7.06
CA PHE A 94 -12.12 -2.87 -5.97
C PHE A 94 -12.91 -2.96 -4.66
N ILE A 95 -14.23 -2.78 -4.72
CA ILE A 95 -15.13 -2.94 -3.55
C ILE A 95 -15.02 -4.36 -2.97
N VAL A 96 -15.10 -5.39 -3.82
CA VAL A 96 -15.02 -6.80 -3.36
C VAL A 96 -13.67 -7.11 -2.74
N ILE A 97 -12.57 -6.68 -3.37
CA ILE A 97 -11.22 -6.88 -2.82
C ILE A 97 -11.08 -6.17 -1.48
N TRP A 98 -11.54 -4.92 -1.37
CA TRP A 98 -11.44 -4.15 -0.14
C TRP A 98 -12.27 -4.76 0.99
N MET A 99 -13.46 -5.26 0.68
CA MET A 99 -14.30 -5.99 1.63
C MET A 99 -13.62 -7.28 2.10
N ALA A 100 -13.04 -8.07 1.19
CA ALA A 100 -12.32 -9.29 1.54
C ALA A 100 -11.13 -9.00 2.46
N ILE A 101 -10.31 -7.99 2.13
CA ILE A 101 -9.18 -7.56 2.96
C ILE A 101 -9.65 -7.12 4.34
N SER A 102 -10.72 -6.32 4.41
CA SER A 102 -11.25 -5.82 5.68
C SER A 102 -11.76 -6.96 6.58
N LEU A 103 -12.47 -7.93 6.00
CA LEU A 103 -12.96 -9.10 6.74
C LEU A 103 -11.82 -9.99 7.24
N VAL A 104 -10.81 -10.24 6.40
CA VAL A 104 -9.63 -11.02 6.79
C VAL A 104 -8.88 -10.30 7.91
N PHE A 105 -8.66 -9.00 7.79
CA PHE A 105 -7.97 -8.21 8.81
C PHE A 105 -8.72 -8.19 10.15
N ASP A 106 -10.02 -7.89 10.15
CA ASP A 106 -10.85 -7.92 11.37
C ASP A 106 -10.86 -9.32 12.01
N GLY A 107 -10.92 -10.38 11.18
CA GLY A 107 -10.79 -11.76 11.65
C GLY A 107 -9.45 -12.07 12.32
N HIS A 108 -8.34 -11.57 11.77
CA HIS A 108 -7.01 -11.74 12.38
C HIS A 108 -6.91 -10.98 13.71
N VAL A 109 -7.38 -9.73 13.76
CA VAL A 109 -7.36 -8.92 15.00
C VAL A 109 -8.16 -9.61 16.11
N ARG A 110 -9.37 -10.10 15.83
CA ARG A 110 -10.18 -10.82 16.82
C ARG A 110 -9.57 -12.16 17.23
N ASN A 111 -8.86 -12.84 16.33
CA ASN A 111 -8.20 -14.10 16.67
C ASN A 111 -6.98 -13.90 17.57
N VAL A 112 -6.32 -12.74 17.48
CA VAL A 112 -5.20 -12.39 18.38
C VAL A 112 -5.67 -12.30 19.84
N ASP A 113 -6.90 -11.83 20.09
CA ASP A 113 -7.47 -11.77 21.44
C ASP A 113 -7.63 -13.17 22.09
N ASN A 114 -7.80 -14.23 21.28
CA ASN A 114 -7.92 -15.61 21.77
C ASN A 114 -6.58 -16.23 22.18
N LEU A 115 -5.44 -15.60 21.88
CA LEU A 115 -4.10 -16.14 22.17
C LEU A 115 -3.73 -16.06 23.66
N GLY A 116 -4.48 -15.29 24.48
CA GLY A 116 -4.23 -15.16 25.92
C GLY A 116 -2.89 -14.47 26.29
N LEU A 117 -2.19 -13.92 25.31
CA LEU A 117 -0.96 -13.14 25.48
C LEU A 117 -1.27 -11.67 25.81
N ASP A 118 -0.30 -10.99 26.40
CA ASP A 118 -0.40 -9.55 26.66
C ASP A 118 -0.56 -8.77 25.34
N VAL A 119 -1.53 -7.85 25.31
CA VAL A 119 -1.92 -7.07 24.12
C VAL A 119 -0.76 -6.24 23.59
N PHE A 120 0.11 -5.74 24.49
CA PHE A 120 1.27 -4.96 24.09
C PHE A 120 2.29 -5.79 23.33
N VAL A 121 2.48 -7.06 23.72
CA VAL A 121 3.44 -7.97 23.07
C VAL A 121 2.94 -8.40 21.70
N THR A 122 1.68 -8.83 21.60
CA THR A 122 1.09 -9.27 20.33
C THR A 122 1.04 -8.13 19.31
N PHE A 123 0.66 -6.93 19.73
CA PHE A 123 0.64 -5.74 18.87
C PHE A 123 2.06 -5.33 18.42
N THR A 124 3.05 -5.38 19.32
CA THR A 124 4.44 -5.03 18.97
C THR A 124 5.01 -6.00 17.94
N ILE A 125 4.77 -7.30 18.09
CA ILE A 125 5.24 -8.31 17.12
C ILE A 125 4.52 -8.17 15.78
N ALA A 126 3.20 -7.92 15.79
CA ALA A 126 2.43 -7.67 14.58
C ALA A 126 2.98 -6.44 13.83
N ALA A 127 3.10 -5.30 14.50
CA ALA A 127 3.64 -4.07 13.90
C ALA A 127 5.09 -4.24 13.41
N ALA A 128 5.92 -4.97 14.15
CA ALA A 128 7.29 -5.26 13.72
C ALA A 128 7.37 -6.16 12.48
N THR A 129 6.36 -7.01 12.26
CA THR A 129 6.26 -7.90 11.09
C THR A 129 5.61 -7.22 9.88
N GLU A 130 4.72 -6.25 10.10
CA GLU A 130 4.09 -5.46 9.03
C GLU A 130 5.12 -4.65 8.22
N LEU A 131 6.06 -3.99 8.90
CA LEU A 131 7.09 -3.18 8.23
C LEU A 131 7.93 -3.97 7.18
N PRO A 132 8.54 -5.12 7.50
CA PRO A 132 9.26 -5.91 6.52
C PRO A 132 8.33 -6.51 5.46
N ALA A 133 7.09 -6.86 5.81
CA ALA A 133 6.13 -7.36 4.84
C ALA A 133 5.77 -6.31 3.79
N ASP A 134 5.52 -5.06 4.19
CA ASP A 134 5.18 -3.95 3.28
C ASP A 134 6.35 -3.55 2.39
N THR A 135 7.58 -3.54 2.92
CA THR A 135 8.77 -3.28 2.10
C THR A 135 8.97 -4.37 1.05
N PHE A 136 8.80 -5.64 1.43
CA PHE A 136 8.85 -6.76 0.49
C PHE A 136 7.74 -6.67 -0.56
N LEU A 137 6.50 -6.37 -0.14
CA LEU A 137 5.36 -6.18 -1.03
C LEU A 137 5.67 -5.11 -2.08
N THR A 138 6.22 -3.98 -1.65
CA THR A 138 6.56 -2.85 -2.53
C THR A 138 7.60 -3.25 -3.58
N LEU A 139 8.65 -3.98 -3.19
CA LEU A 139 9.69 -4.44 -4.12
C LEU A 139 9.16 -5.48 -5.12
N VAL A 140 8.25 -6.34 -4.69
CA VAL A 140 7.67 -7.41 -5.53
C VAL A 140 6.57 -6.88 -6.44
N LEU A 141 5.84 -5.82 -6.03
CA LEU A 141 4.73 -5.23 -6.77
C LEU A 141 5.13 -4.85 -8.20
N ASP A 142 6.30 -4.23 -8.36
CA ASP A 142 6.82 -3.78 -9.66
C ASP A 142 7.20 -4.95 -10.58
N ARG A 143 7.57 -6.11 -10.01
CA ARG A 143 8.03 -7.28 -10.77
C ARG A 143 6.90 -8.21 -11.17
N TRP A 144 5.99 -8.50 -10.26
CA TRP A 144 4.95 -9.53 -10.44
C TRP A 144 3.58 -8.97 -10.86
N GLY A 145 3.40 -7.66 -10.68
CA GLY A 145 2.18 -6.95 -11.03
C GLY A 145 1.08 -7.03 -9.96
N ARG A 146 0.29 -5.97 -9.88
CA ARG A 146 -0.69 -5.71 -8.80
C ARG A 146 -1.79 -6.77 -8.65
N ARG A 147 -2.19 -7.42 -9.74
CA ARG A 147 -3.32 -8.39 -9.73
C ARG A 147 -2.94 -9.70 -9.07
N TRP A 148 -1.80 -10.28 -9.47
CA TRP A 148 -1.32 -11.55 -8.93
C TRP A 148 -0.93 -11.43 -7.47
N LEU A 149 -0.33 -10.30 -7.09
CA LEU A 149 0.06 -10.07 -5.71
C LEU A 149 -1.14 -9.97 -4.77
N ALA A 150 -2.20 -9.26 -5.18
CA ALA A 150 -3.43 -9.12 -4.37
C ALA A 150 -4.19 -10.44 -4.23
N CYS A 151 -4.38 -11.19 -5.32
CA CYS A 151 -5.04 -12.50 -5.24
C CYS A 151 -4.17 -13.53 -4.50
N GLY A 152 -2.85 -13.51 -4.75
CA GLY A 152 -1.90 -14.43 -4.12
C GLY A 152 -1.83 -14.25 -2.61
N SER A 153 -1.74 -13.01 -2.12
CA SER A 153 -1.70 -12.73 -0.68
C SER A 153 -2.99 -13.15 0.02
N LEU A 154 -4.16 -12.92 -0.59
CA LEU A 154 -5.45 -13.36 -0.05
C LEU A 154 -5.56 -14.89 0.03
N VAL A 155 -5.12 -15.61 -1.01
CA VAL A 155 -5.13 -17.09 -1.01
C VAL A 155 -4.18 -17.64 0.04
N ILE A 156 -2.95 -17.10 0.10
CA ILE A 156 -1.95 -17.51 1.10
C ILE A 156 -2.48 -17.26 2.51
N SER A 157 -3.03 -16.08 2.79
CA SER A 157 -3.64 -15.75 4.08
C SER A 157 -4.81 -16.68 4.42
N GLY A 158 -5.65 -17.02 3.45
CA GLY A 158 -6.73 -18.00 3.64
C GLY A 158 -6.22 -19.38 4.01
N ILE A 159 -5.17 -19.88 3.33
CA ILE A 159 -4.54 -21.17 3.65
C ILE A 159 -3.97 -21.14 5.08
N PHE A 160 -3.25 -20.09 5.46
CA PHE A 160 -2.71 -19.93 6.82
C PHE A 160 -3.81 -19.87 7.88
N SER A 161 -4.94 -19.22 7.58
CA SER A 161 -6.08 -19.13 8.50
C SER A 161 -6.75 -20.49 8.72
N ILE A 162 -6.94 -21.27 7.66
CA ILE A 162 -7.47 -22.64 7.75
C ILE A 162 -6.49 -23.52 8.55
N TRP A 163 -5.19 -23.37 8.29
CA TRP A 163 -4.15 -24.12 9.00
C TRP A 163 -4.12 -23.78 10.49
N ALA A 164 -4.22 -22.50 10.86
CA ALA A 164 -4.34 -22.06 12.24
C ALA A 164 -5.60 -22.63 12.91
N SER A 165 -6.74 -22.67 12.22
CA SER A 165 -7.96 -23.27 12.77
C SER A 165 -7.83 -24.79 12.99
N ALA A 166 -7.10 -25.49 12.12
CA ALA A 166 -6.89 -26.94 12.22
C ALA A 166 -5.91 -27.34 13.35
N VAL A 167 -5.03 -26.43 13.77
CA VAL A 167 -4.09 -26.65 14.88
C VAL A 167 -4.76 -26.23 16.19
N SER A 168 -5.25 -27.19 16.98
CA SER A 168 -5.82 -26.92 18.30
C SER A 168 -4.74 -26.60 19.35
N ASN A 169 -5.15 -25.87 20.40
CA ASN A 169 -4.38 -25.18 21.46
C ASN A 169 -3.16 -25.90 22.10
N SER A 170 -2.92 -27.18 21.87
CA SER A 170 -1.82 -27.92 22.50
C SER A 170 -0.48 -27.84 21.73
N SER A 171 -0.48 -27.33 20.49
CA SER A 171 0.68 -27.42 19.58
C SER A 171 1.44 -26.11 19.37
N TYR A 172 0.86 -24.95 19.70
CA TYR A 172 1.50 -23.63 19.54
C TYR A 172 2.69 -23.44 20.47
N ILE A 173 2.52 -23.92 21.70
CA ILE A 173 3.56 -23.97 22.72
C ILE A 173 4.69 -24.88 22.23
N SER A 174 4.34 -26.07 21.74
CA SER A 174 5.29 -27.04 21.18
C SER A 174 6.11 -26.48 20.01
N PHE A 175 5.51 -25.76 19.05
CA PHE A 175 6.26 -25.16 17.94
C PHE A 175 7.26 -24.08 18.39
N LEU A 176 6.88 -23.26 19.38
CA LEU A 176 7.71 -22.21 19.95
C LEU A 176 8.88 -22.76 20.77
N TYR A 177 8.73 -23.92 21.43
CA TYR A 177 9.80 -24.58 22.19
C TYR A 177 10.68 -25.52 21.33
N ILE A 178 10.12 -26.18 20.31
CA ILE A 178 10.82 -27.21 19.52
C ILE A 178 11.81 -26.58 18.53
N HIS A 179 11.45 -25.47 17.88
CA HIS A 179 12.32 -24.89 16.84
C HIS A 179 13.62 -24.22 17.38
N PRO A 180 13.60 -23.42 18.48
CA PRO A 180 14.83 -22.85 19.03
C PRO A 180 15.69 -23.89 19.78
N SER A 181 15.10 -24.93 20.39
CA SER A 181 15.88 -25.99 21.06
C SER A 181 16.65 -26.86 20.07
N ILE A 182 16.06 -27.21 18.93
CA ILE A 182 16.75 -27.94 17.84
C ILE A 182 17.85 -27.07 17.22
N LEU A 183 17.61 -25.76 17.06
CA LEU A 183 18.63 -24.84 16.54
C LEU A 183 19.80 -24.68 17.52
N LEU A 184 19.55 -24.62 18.82
CA LEU A 184 20.58 -24.56 19.87
C LEU A 184 21.40 -25.84 19.94
N ILE A 185 20.77 -27.02 19.83
CA ILE A 185 21.47 -28.32 19.81
C ILE A 185 22.38 -28.43 18.58
N ASN A 186 21.91 -27.99 17.41
CA ASN A 186 22.75 -27.97 16.20
C ASN A 186 23.89 -26.95 16.27
N LEU A 187 23.68 -25.79 16.91
CA LEU A 187 24.73 -24.80 17.15
C LEU A 187 25.78 -25.29 18.15
N LEU A 188 25.37 -25.95 19.24
CA LEU A 188 26.28 -26.54 20.22
C LEU A 188 27.08 -27.71 19.63
N ASN A 189 26.46 -28.56 18.80
CA ASN A 189 27.18 -29.62 18.10
C ASN A 189 28.20 -29.09 17.10
N ASN A 190 27.94 -27.94 16.46
CA ASN A 190 28.86 -27.32 15.51
C ASN A 190 29.99 -26.52 16.19
N LEU A 191 29.83 -26.13 17.47
CA LEU A 191 30.87 -25.50 18.27
C LEU A 191 31.78 -26.48 19.03
N SER A 192 31.41 -27.76 19.10
CA SER A 192 32.22 -28.83 19.74
C SER A 192 33.09 -29.65 18.77
N ARG A 193 33.09 -29.29 17.48
CA ARG A 193 34.05 -29.78 16.48
C ARG A 193 35.06 -28.68 16.15
#